data_AF-A0A6G2VSB3-F1
#
_entry.id   AF-A0A6G2VSB3-F1
#
_cell.length_a   1.000
_cell.length_b   1.000
_cell.length_c   1.000
_cell.angle_alpha   90.00
_cell.angle_beta   90.00
_cell.angle_gamma   90.00
#
_symmetry.space_group_name_H-M   'P 1'
#
loop_
_entity.id
_entity.type
_entity.pdbx_description
1 polymer ?
#
loop_
_entity_poly.entity_id
_entity_poly.type
_entity_poly.pdbx_seq_one_letter_code
_entity_poly.pdbx_strand_id
1 'polypeptide(L)'
;MPPARKRARSHDPAKTRAAVLGQLAHVREAVRGLTPGQLVLPTRLGPWTVRDLGAHVGTALTAVHRALELPAPAGQHLITPVGWPFSAGSRVDGHAGEPPVAPPDLDAYLADVDRSLRALLDAHPGGRLLDTGAGAM
;
A
#
# COMPACT_ATOMS: atom_id res chain seq x y z
N MET A 1 38.25 -5.35 4.15
CA MET A 1 37.60 -4.16 3.55
C MET A 1 36.21 -4.02 4.14
N PRO A 2 35.73 -2.81 4.48
CA PRO A 2 34.32 -2.62 4.80
C PRO A 2 33.49 -2.92 3.53
N PRO A 3 32.35 -3.61 3.64
CA PRO A 3 31.50 -3.88 2.48
C PRO A 3 31.05 -2.55 1.87
N ALA A 4 31.18 -2.42 0.54
CA ALA A 4 30.73 -1.24 -0.18
C ALA A 4 29.25 -0.99 0.12
N ARG A 5 28.93 0.17 0.71
CA ARG A 5 27.55 0.61 0.91
C ARG A 5 26.87 0.68 -0.46
N LYS A 6 25.95 -0.25 -0.74
CA LYS A 6 25.09 -0.18 -1.92
C LYS A 6 24.31 1.13 -1.85
N ARG A 7 24.59 2.03 -2.79
CA ARG A 7 23.85 3.28 -2.95
C ARG A 7 22.38 2.92 -3.18
N ALA A 8 21.49 3.44 -2.33
CA ALA A 8 20.06 3.22 -2.51
C ALA A 8 19.66 3.69 -3.92
N ARG A 9 18.90 2.86 -4.64
CA ARG A 9 18.38 3.23 -5.97
C ARG A 9 17.45 4.42 -5.78
N SER A 10 17.81 5.59 -6.31
CA SER A 10 16.89 6.72 -6.32
C SER A 10 15.76 6.41 -7.30
N HIS A 11 14.51 6.40 -6.82
CA HIS A 11 13.33 6.35 -7.68
C HIS A 11 12.77 7.76 -7.84
N ASP A 12 12.41 8.10 -9.07
CA ASP A 12 11.69 9.32 -9.41
C ASP A 12 10.29 9.28 -8.76
N PRO A 13 9.97 10.21 -7.84
CA PRO A 13 8.68 10.21 -7.13
C PRO A 13 7.47 10.27 -8.05
N ALA A 14 7.56 10.99 -9.17
CA ALA A 14 6.47 11.09 -10.14
C ALA A 14 6.27 9.75 -10.86
N LYS A 15 7.36 9.06 -11.23
CA LYS A 15 7.28 7.71 -11.82
C LYS A 15 6.73 6.69 -10.84
N THR A 16 7.13 6.74 -9.57
CA THR A 16 6.60 5.86 -8.52
C THR A 16 5.12 6.10 -8.32
N ARG A 17 4.68 7.37 -8.24
CA ARG A 17 3.26 7.73 -8.15
C ARG A 17 2.47 7.18 -9.33
N ALA A 18 2.95 7.40 -10.55
CA ALA A 18 2.30 6.90 -11.76
C ALA A 18 2.19 5.37 -11.75
N ALA A 19 3.25 4.68 -11.33
CA ALA A 19 3.25 3.22 -11.24
C ALA A 19 2.24 2.68 -10.23
N VAL A 20 2.17 3.27 -9.02
CA VAL A 20 1.20 2.85 -7.98
C VAL A 20 -0.23 3.07 -8.44
N LEU A 21 -0.54 4.23 -9.03
CA LEU A 21 -1.87 4.53 -9.55
C LEU A 21 -2.26 3.61 -10.72
N GLY A 22 -1.29 3.27 -11.59
CA GLY A 22 -1.49 2.30 -12.66
C GLY A 22 -1.77 0.89 -12.13
N GLN A 23 -1.01 0.44 -11.13
CA GLN A 23 -1.23 -0.85 -10.48
C GLN A 23 -2.61 -0.93 -9.82
N LEU A 24 -3.04 0.11 -9.12
CA LEU A 24 -4.39 0.18 -8.53
C LEU A 24 -5.48 0.14 -9.62
N ALA A 25 -5.28 0.82 -10.74
CA ALA A 25 -6.22 0.76 -11.87
C ALA A 25 -6.35 -0.67 -12.42
N HIS A 26 -5.24 -1.40 -12.57
CA HIS A 26 -5.27 -2.81 -13.00
C HIS A 26 -6.01 -3.71 -12.00
N VAL A 27 -5.82 -3.51 -10.69
CA VAL A 27 -6.56 -4.26 -9.66
C VAL A 27 -8.05 -3.98 -9.76
N ARG A 28 -8.45 -2.71 -9.90
CA ARG A 28 -9.86 -2.33 -10.04
C ARG A 28 -10.51 -2.95 -11.27
N GLU A 29 -9.81 -2.90 -12.40
CA GLU A 29 -10.30 -3.52 -13.64
C GLU A 29 -10.49 -5.04 -13.47
N ALA A 30 -9.53 -5.71 -12.83
CA ALA A 30 -9.66 -7.13 -12.52
C ALA A 30 -10.88 -7.40 -11.62
N VAL A 31 -11.06 -6.63 -10.53
CA VAL A 31 -12.19 -6.79 -9.61
C VAL A 31 -13.55 -6.60 -10.29
N ARG A 32 -13.67 -5.62 -11.21
CA ARG A 32 -14.90 -5.40 -11.99
C ARG A 32 -15.27 -6.58 -12.87
N GLY A 33 -14.28 -7.32 -13.35
CA GLY A 33 -14.48 -8.53 -14.14
C GLY A 33 -14.83 -9.78 -13.33
N LEU A 34 -14.75 -9.73 -11.99
CA LEU A 34 -15.01 -10.88 -11.13
C LEU A 34 -16.49 -10.97 -10.74
N THR A 35 -17.02 -12.18 -10.81
CA THR A 35 -18.35 -12.50 -10.28
C THR A 35 -18.34 -12.63 -8.75
N PRO A 36 -19.50 -12.50 -8.08
CA PRO A 36 -19.61 -12.74 -6.64
C PRO A 36 -19.09 -14.11 -6.19
N GLY A 37 -19.26 -15.15 -7.03
CA GLY A 37 -18.75 -16.49 -6.76
C GLY A 37 -17.22 -16.58 -6.87
N GLN A 38 -16.60 -15.82 -7.76
CA GLN A 38 -15.14 -15.77 -7.86
C GLN A 38 -14.51 -14.99 -6.70
N LEU A 39 -15.20 -13.98 -6.17
CA LEU A 39 -14.73 -13.19 -5.03
C LEU A 39 -14.61 -14.01 -3.74
N VAL A 40 -15.37 -15.11 -3.60
CA VAL A 40 -15.30 -15.99 -2.42
C VAL A 40 -14.31 -17.17 -2.60
N LEU A 41 -13.63 -17.27 -3.73
CA LEU A 41 -12.62 -18.31 -3.95
C LEU A 41 -11.40 -18.11 -3.04
N PRO A 42 -10.75 -19.19 -2.59
CA PRO A 42 -9.56 -19.11 -1.76
C PRO A 42 -8.35 -18.59 -2.54
N THR A 43 -7.41 -18.00 -1.82
CA THR A 43 -6.09 -17.62 -2.33
C THR A 43 -5.02 -18.58 -1.82
N ARG A 44 -3.74 -18.29 -2.11
CA ARG A 44 -2.59 -18.99 -1.49
C ARG A 44 -2.14 -18.36 -0.17
N LEU A 45 -2.89 -17.39 0.36
CA LEU A 45 -2.59 -16.64 1.58
C LEU A 45 -3.46 -17.15 2.74
N GLY A 46 -3.33 -18.44 3.07
CA GLY A 46 -4.09 -19.06 4.16
C GLY A 46 -5.61 -18.91 3.96
N PRO A 47 -6.36 -18.38 4.95
CA PRO A 47 -7.82 -18.33 4.92
C PRO A 47 -8.39 -17.24 3.99
N TRP A 48 -7.55 -16.46 3.32
CA TRP A 48 -7.98 -15.29 2.57
C TRP A 48 -8.71 -15.68 1.28
N THR A 49 -9.87 -15.06 1.08
CA THR A 49 -10.58 -15.07 -0.20
C THR A 49 -10.00 -14.02 -1.17
N VAL A 50 -10.39 -14.10 -2.44
CA VAL A 50 -10.07 -13.06 -3.44
C VAL A 50 -10.61 -11.69 -2.99
N ARG A 51 -11.78 -11.65 -2.36
CA ARG A 51 -12.35 -10.42 -1.80
C ARG A 51 -11.46 -9.84 -0.70
N ASP A 52 -10.97 -10.67 0.22
CA ASP A 52 -10.12 -10.23 1.33
C ASP A 52 -8.79 -9.68 0.82
N LEU A 53 -8.20 -10.34 -0.18
CA LEU A 53 -6.98 -9.86 -0.84
C LEU A 53 -7.20 -8.49 -1.50
N GLY A 54 -8.30 -8.31 -2.24
CA GLY A 54 -8.64 -7.02 -2.83
C GLY A 54 -8.88 -5.93 -1.76
N ALA A 55 -9.57 -6.27 -0.67
CA ALA A 55 -9.80 -5.35 0.45
C ALA A 55 -8.48 -4.94 1.13
N HIS A 56 -7.54 -5.87 1.26
CA HIS A 56 -6.23 -5.60 1.81
C HIS A 56 -5.40 -4.64 0.96
N VAL A 57 -5.50 -4.72 -0.38
CA VAL A 57 -4.87 -3.72 -1.27
C VAL A 57 -5.36 -2.31 -0.95
N GLY A 58 -6.68 -2.11 -0.79
CA GLY A 58 -7.22 -0.81 -0.37
C GLY A 58 -6.77 -0.39 1.04
N THR A 59 -6.70 -1.34 1.97
CA THR A 59 -6.23 -1.09 3.34
C THR A 59 -4.77 -0.64 3.37
N ALA A 60 -3.91 -1.26 2.56
CA ALA A 60 -2.51 -0.89 2.45
C ALA A 60 -2.33 0.54 1.92
N LEU A 61 -3.20 0.99 1.01
CA LEU A 61 -3.17 2.35 0.46
C LEU A 61 -3.73 3.39 1.43
N THR A 62 -4.80 3.06 2.16
CA THR A 62 -5.34 3.95 3.22
C THR A 62 -4.38 4.11 4.41
N ALA A 63 -3.37 3.24 4.56
CA ALA A 63 -2.29 3.48 5.52
C ALA A 63 -1.51 4.77 5.21
N VAL A 64 -1.42 5.19 3.94
CA VAL A 64 -0.82 6.48 3.55
C VAL A 64 -1.63 7.66 4.10
N HIS A 65 -2.95 7.54 4.15
CA HIS A 65 -3.84 8.56 4.71
C HIS A 65 -3.57 8.74 6.21
N ARG A 66 -3.59 7.63 6.95
CA ARG A 66 -3.32 7.63 8.40
C ARG A 66 -1.94 8.21 8.73
N ALA A 67 -0.92 7.86 7.94
CA ALA A 67 0.43 8.39 8.14
C ALA A 67 0.53 9.91 7.88
N LEU A 68 -0.34 10.48 7.04
CA LEU A 68 -0.44 11.92 6.78
C LEU A 68 -1.29 12.66 7.82
N GLU A 69 -2.12 11.97 8.60
CA GLU A 69 -2.85 12.56 9.73
C GLU A 69 -1.97 12.73 10.97
N LEU A 70 -0.89 11.95 11.08
CA LEU A 70 0.08 12.06 12.16
C LEU A 70 1.03 13.27 11.99
N PRO A 71 1.50 13.88 13.09
CA PRO A 71 2.57 14.89 13.05
C PRO A 71 3.81 14.32 12.37
N ALA A 72 4.56 15.16 11.65
CA ALA A 72 5.81 14.73 11.04
C ALA A 72 6.79 14.24 12.13
N PRO A 73 7.33 13.02 12.02
CA PRO A 73 8.26 12.47 13.00
C PRO A 73 9.53 13.32 13.19
N ALA A 74 10.04 13.36 14.44
CA ALA A 74 11.25 14.08 14.80
C ALA A 74 12.53 13.29 14.42
N GLY A 75 12.77 13.13 13.12
CA GLY A 75 14.08 12.93 12.47
C GLY A 75 14.96 11.72 12.82
N GLN A 76 14.65 10.88 13.80
CA GLN A 76 15.59 9.84 14.29
C GLN A 76 15.32 8.42 13.80
N HIS A 77 14.33 8.18 12.92
CA HIS A 77 14.01 6.85 12.42
C HIS A 77 13.77 6.80 10.88
N LEU A 78 14.32 7.78 10.13
CA LEU A 78 13.99 8.09 8.74
C LEU A 78 14.22 6.91 7.77
N ILE A 79 13.15 6.32 7.23
CA ILE A 79 13.21 5.53 5.99
C ILE A 79 12.85 6.44 4.81
N THR A 80 13.45 6.21 3.65
CA THR A 80 13.09 6.99 2.44
C THR A 80 11.84 6.39 1.79
N PRO A 81 11.06 7.16 0.99
CA PRO A 81 9.97 6.60 0.18
C PRO A 81 10.40 5.44 -0.74
N VAL A 82 11.69 5.42 -1.07
CA VAL A 82 12.40 4.36 -1.80
C VAL A 82 12.66 3.10 -0.94
N GLY A 83 12.87 3.27 0.36
CA GLY A 83 13.09 2.18 1.32
C GLY A 83 11.80 1.51 1.81
N TRP A 84 10.66 2.18 1.65
CA TRP A 84 9.32 1.70 2.05
C TRP A 84 8.95 0.30 1.50
N PRO A 85 9.16 -0.03 0.21
CA PRO A 85 8.83 -1.36 -0.30
C PRO A 85 9.68 -2.49 0.31
N PHE A 86 10.83 -2.16 0.89
CA PHE A 86 11.79 -3.11 1.46
C PHE A 86 11.67 -3.22 2.98
N SER A 87 11.05 -2.24 3.66
CA SER A 87 10.73 -2.31 5.10
C SER A 87 9.47 -3.14 5.39
N ALA A 88 8.60 -3.33 4.40
CA ALA A 88 7.52 -4.33 4.46
C ALA A 88 8.05 -5.78 4.44
N GLY A 89 9.33 -5.97 4.10
CA GLY A 89 10.01 -7.27 4.03
C GLY A 89 10.10 -8.03 5.36
N SER A 90 9.95 -7.36 6.50
CA SER A 90 9.90 -8.00 7.83
C SER A 90 8.47 -8.30 8.34
N ARG A 91 7.44 -8.00 7.54
CA ARG A 91 6.04 -8.36 7.80
C ARG A 91 5.49 -9.39 6.81
N VAL A 92 6.31 -9.85 5.87
CA VAL A 92 5.99 -10.96 4.95
C VAL A 92 6.46 -12.32 5.50
N ASP A 93 6.77 -12.40 6.79
CA ASP A 93 6.73 -13.67 7.52
C ASP A 93 5.30 -14.20 7.52
N GLY A 94 4.91 -14.86 6.42
CA GLY A 94 3.64 -15.55 6.21
C GLY A 94 2.40 -14.72 6.51
N HIS A 95 1.59 -14.38 5.51
CA HIS A 95 0.22 -13.89 5.76
C HIS A 95 -0.65 -15.04 6.34
N ALA A 96 -0.36 -15.43 7.58
CA ALA A 96 -1.12 -16.30 8.46
C ALA A 96 -1.92 -15.45 9.47
N GLY A 97 -2.09 -14.16 9.19
CA GLY A 97 -2.98 -13.26 9.94
C GLY A 97 -4.43 -13.38 9.48
N GLU A 98 -5.35 -13.06 10.40
CA GLU A 98 -6.79 -13.04 10.13
C GLU A 98 -7.12 -12.03 9.01
N PRO A 99 -7.95 -12.41 8.02
CA PRO A 99 -8.33 -11.49 6.95
C PRO A 99 -9.11 -10.30 7.55
N PRO A 100 -8.91 -9.08 7.02
CA PRO A 100 -9.75 -7.96 7.42
C PRO A 100 -11.20 -8.22 7.00
N VAL A 101 -12.16 -7.63 7.72
CA VAL A 101 -13.57 -7.66 7.29
C VAL A 101 -13.68 -6.94 5.95
N ALA A 102 -13.83 -7.72 4.88
CA ALA A 102 -13.90 -7.17 3.53
C ALA A 102 -15.24 -6.46 3.28
N PRO A 103 -15.24 -5.31 2.58
CA PRO A 103 -16.46 -4.61 2.24
C PRO A 103 -17.35 -5.46 1.32
N PRO A 104 -18.69 -5.35 1.44
CA PRO A 104 -19.61 -6.11 0.59
C PRO A 104 -19.46 -5.73 -0.88
N ASP A 105 -19.26 -4.44 -1.17
CA ASP A 105 -18.95 -3.92 -2.50
C ASP A 105 -17.46 -3.53 -2.60
N LEU A 106 -16.68 -4.43 -3.19
CA LEU A 106 -15.25 -4.26 -3.34
C LEU A 106 -14.87 -3.24 -4.42
N ASP A 107 -15.62 -3.13 -5.52
CA ASP A 107 -15.31 -2.14 -6.57
C ASP A 107 -15.58 -0.72 -6.05
N ALA A 108 -16.72 -0.51 -5.38
CA ALA A 108 -17.03 0.78 -4.78
C ALA A 108 -15.97 1.21 -3.76
N TYR A 109 -15.53 0.28 -2.90
CA TYR A 109 -14.47 0.53 -1.94
C TYR A 109 -13.15 0.93 -2.61
N LEU A 110 -12.68 0.15 -3.60
CA LEU A 110 -11.42 0.47 -4.30
C LEU A 110 -11.51 1.74 -5.14
N ALA A 111 -12.69 2.08 -5.67
CA ALA A 111 -12.93 3.33 -6.37
C ALA A 111 -12.83 4.55 -5.45
N ASP A 112 -13.30 4.44 -4.21
CA ASP A 112 -13.15 5.49 -3.20
C ASP A 112 -11.69 5.65 -2.76
N VAL A 113 -10.98 4.53 -2.55
CA VAL A 113 -9.54 4.55 -2.25
C VAL A 113 -8.73 5.20 -3.37
N ASP A 114 -8.98 4.87 -4.64
CA ASP A 114 -8.26 5.50 -5.77
C ASP A 114 -8.50 7.01 -5.83
N ARG A 115 -9.76 7.44 -5.66
CA ARG A 115 -10.12 8.87 -5.67
C ARG A 115 -9.44 9.63 -4.54
N SER A 116 -9.54 9.09 -3.32
CA SER A 116 -8.99 9.73 -2.13
C SER A 116 -7.46 9.78 -2.17
N LEU A 117 -6.80 8.70 -2.63
CA LEU A 117 -5.34 8.67 -2.82
C LEU A 117 -4.85 9.69 -3.85
N ARG A 118 -5.56 9.84 -4.98
CA ARG A 118 -5.22 10.86 -5.99
C ARG A 118 -5.26 12.27 -5.41
N ALA A 119 -6.36 12.62 -4.74
CA ALA A 119 -6.54 13.91 -4.10
C ALA A 119 -5.46 14.17 -3.04
N LEU A 120 -5.13 13.15 -2.24
CA LEU A 120 -4.10 13.23 -1.20
C LEU A 120 -2.71 13.52 -1.79
N LEU A 121 -2.36 12.83 -2.87
CA LEU A 121 -1.06 12.99 -3.54
C LEU A 121 -0.95 14.30 -4.32
N ASP A 122 -2.05 14.84 -4.84
CA ASP A 122 -2.08 16.18 -5.44
C ASP A 122 -1.88 17.27 -4.38
N ALA A 123 -2.44 17.10 -3.18
CA ALA A 123 -2.22 18.01 -2.07
C ALA A 123 -0.79 17.95 -1.47
N HIS A 124 -0.04 16.87 -1.72
CA HIS A 124 1.30 16.65 -1.17
C HIS A 124 2.32 16.25 -2.26
N PRO A 125 2.66 17.15 -3.20
CA PRO A 125 3.39 16.81 -4.43
C PRO A 125 4.86 16.41 -4.25
N GLY A 126 5.45 16.58 -3.06
CA GLY A 126 6.78 16.01 -2.76
C GLY A 126 7.50 16.69 -1.62
N GLY A 127 7.80 15.93 -0.56
CA GLY A 127 8.69 16.35 0.54
C GLY A 127 8.21 15.97 1.94
N ARG A 128 6.93 15.62 2.10
CA ARG A 128 6.38 15.26 3.41
C ARG A 128 6.76 13.83 3.78
N LEU A 129 7.48 13.71 4.90
CA LEU A 129 7.84 12.45 5.52
C LEU A 129 6.62 11.89 6.27
N LEU A 130 6.46 10.57 6.24
CA LEU A 130 5.34 9.82 6.82
C LEU A 130 5.84 8.89 7.94
N ASP A 131 5.25 8.94 9.13
CA ASP A 131 5.49 7.89 10.12
C ASP A 131 4.61 6.67 9.77
N THR A 132 5.25 5.54 9.50
CA THR A 132 4.57 4.34 9.02
C THR A 132 4.48 3.22 10.07
N GLY A 133 4.89 3.49 11.32
CA GLY A 133 4.80 2.51 12.42
C GLY A 133 5.75 1.31 12.27
N ALA A 134 6.82 1.45 11.48
CA ALA A 134 7.96 0.52 11.40
C ALA A 134 9.20 1.07 12.14
N GLY A 135 8.94 1.89 13.16
CA GLY A 135 9.81 3.01 13.52
C GLY A 135 9.27 4.29 12.88
N ALA A 136 9.45 5.40 13.58
CA ALA A 136 9.21 6.73 13.03
C ALA A 136 9.99 6.90 11.71
N MET A 137 9.71 7.92 10.90
CA MET A 137 10.70 8.36 9.92
C MET A 137 11.42 9.57 10.51
#